data_AF-A0A6A6M6H8-F1
#
_entry.id   AF-A0A6A6M6H8-F1
#
_cell.length_a   1.000
_cell.length_b   1.000
_cell.length_c   1.000
_cell.angle_alpha   90.00
_cell.angle_beta   90.00
_cell.angle_gamma   90.00
#
_symmetry.space_group_name_H-M   'P 1'
#
loop_
_entity.id
_entity.type
_entity.pdbx_description
1 polymer ?
#
loop_
_entity_poly.entity_id
_entity_poly.type
_entity_poly.pdbx_seq_one_letter_code
_entity_poly.pdbx_strand_id
1 'polypeptide(L)'
;MLHAKDKEEVDRFFEYVEILEERKAKAMGLFHSTTEFAYNNVAHSATRRTPFSIVYNKVPNHALDLVKLPKVPSLSVVAGYLTEQMQSIQEDVKKRPEKANAKYKEAADRQRRFKVFEVGDEVMVFMKS
;
A
#
# COMPACT_ATOMS: atom_id res chain seq x y z
N MET A 1 -1.18 39.81 44.54
CA MET A 1 -0.82 40.68 43.39
C MET A 1 -0.06 39.81 42.41
N LEU A 2 -0.70 39.31 41.36
CA LEU A 2 -0.03 38.50 40.34
C LEU A 2 0.83 39.45 39.49
N HIS A 3 2.15 39.26 39.52
CA HIS A 3 3.08 40.01 38.68
C HIS A 3 2.75 39.75 37.21
N ALA A 4 2.51 40.81 36.44
CA ALA A 4 2.43 40.74 34.99
C ALA A 4 3.78 40.22 34.49
N LYS A 5 3.79 39.10 33.76
CA LYS A 5 4.98 38.62 33.07
C LYS A 5 5.40 39.66 32.03
N ASP A 6 6.68 39.98 31.97
CA ASP A 6 7.21 40.91 30.98
C ASP A 6 6.87 40.42 29.57
N LYS A 7 6.44 41.36 28.69
CA LYS A 7 5.97 41.06 27.33
C LYS A 7 6.94 40.16 26.54
N GLU A 8 8.23 40.36 26.75
CA GLU A 8 9.30 39.59 26.11
C GLU A 8 9.35 38.12 26.56
N GLU A 9 8.95 37.82 27.80
CA GLU A 9 8.82 36.44 28.29
C GLU A 9 7.63 35.73 27.63
N VAL A 10 6.54 36.47 27.44
CA VAL A 10 5.32 35.97 26.77
C VAL A 10 5.60 35.72 25.28
N ASP A 11 6.29 36.64 24.60
CA ASP A 11 6.66 36.51 23.19
C ASP A 11 7.61 35.31 22.97
N ARG A 12 8.61 35.13 23.85
CA ARG A 12 9.49 33.94 23.82
C ARG A 12 8.75 32.63 24.05
N PHE A 13 7.74 32.63 24.91
CA PHE A 13 6.91 31.44 25.14
C PHE A 13 6.12 31.07 23.89
N PHE A 14 5.53 32.05 23.20
CA PHE A 14 4.79 31.80 21.96
C PHE A 14 5.69 31.31 20.83
N GLU A 15 6.87 31.93 20.65
CA GLU A 15 7.86 31.47 19.67
C GLU A 15 8.31 30.02 19.96
N TYR A 16 8.55 29.69 21.23
CA TYR A 16 8.90 28.33 21.63
C TYR A 16 7.78 27.32 21.33
N VAL A 17 6.51 27.69 21.57
CA VAL A 17 5.36 26.84 21.25
C VAL A 17 5.24 26.62 19.74
N GLU A 18 5.43 27.65 18.92
CA GLU A 18 5.38 27.54 17.45
C GLU A 18 6.47 26.60 16.93
N ILE A 19 7.71 26.75 17.40
CA ILE A 19 8.83 25.85 17.05
C ILE A 19 8.52 24.40 17.43
N LEU A 20 7.89 24.17 18.58
CA LEU A 20 7.52 22.83 19.01
C LEU A 20 6.44 22.21 18.11
N GLU A 21 5.45 22.99 17.69
CA GLU A 21 4.40 22.52 16.78
C GLU A 21 4.98 22.20 15.38
N GLU A 22 5.87 23.04 14.86
CA GLU A 22 6.57 22.76 13.60
C GLU A 22 7.41 21.47 13.67
N ARG A 23 8.12 21.26 14.78
CA ARG A 23 8.91 20.04 15.00
C ARG A 23 8.04 18.80 15.06
N LYS A 24 6.86 18.87 15.70
CA LYS A 24 5.89 17.76 15.72
C LYS A 24 5.38 17.45 14.31
N ALA A 25 5.01 18.47 13.54
CA ALA A 25 4.53 18.29 12.17
C ALA A 25 5.61 17.63 11.28
N LYS A 26 6.86 18.09 11.39
CA LYS A 26 7.99 17.51 10.65
C LYS A 26 8.29 16.07 11.07
N ALA A 27 8.26 15.78 12.37
CA ALA A 27 8.45 14.43 12.89
C ALA A 27 7.34 13.47 12.42
N MET A 28 6.08 13.94 12.41
CA MET A 28 4.94 13.18 11.91
C MET A 28 5.07 12.88 10.41
N GLY A 29 5.50 13.85 9.60
CA GLY A 29 5.76 13.62 8.17
C GLY A 29 6.87 12.59 7.92
N LEU A 30 7.94 12.60 8.72
CA LEU A 30 8.99 11.59 8.63
C LEU A 30 8.49 10.20 9.07
N PHE A 31 7.67 10.13 10.10
CA PHE A 31 7.07 8.88 10.56
C PHE A 31 6.14 8.27 9.50
N HIS A 32 5.27 9.07 8.87
CA HIS A 32 4.40 8.58 7.81
C HIS A 32 5.19 8.07 6.61
N SER A 33 6.15 8.86 6.10
CA SER A 33 6.97 8.45 4.96
C SER A 33 7.78 7.17 5.23
N THR A 34 8.37 7.04 6.42
CA THR A 34 9.10 5.81 6.81
C THR A 34 8.17 4.61 6.97
N THR A 35 6.97 4.80 7.51
CA THR A 35 5.95 3.75 7.65
C THR A 35 5.45 3.27 6.29
N GLU A 36 5.10 4.19 5.40
CA GLU A 36 4.68 3.88 4.03
C GLU A 36 5.78 3.14 3.27
N PHE A 37 7.03 3.59 3.39
CA PHE A 37 8.17 2.91 2.77
C PHE A 37 8.35 1.50 3.32
N ALA A 38 8.30 1.30 4.64
CA ALA A 38 8.41 -0.02 5.25
C ALA A 38 7.28 -0.95 4.77
N TYR A 39 6.04 -0.46 4.79
CA TYR A 39 4.87 -1.23 4.33
C TYR A 39 5.01 -1.65 2.86
N ASN A 40 5.38 -0.73 1.98
CA ASN A 40 5.51 -0.99 0.54
C ASN A 40 6.71 -1.89 0.17
N ASN A 41 7.64 -2.11 1.10
CA ASN A 41 8.81 -2.99 0.95
C ASN A 41 8.67 -4.37 1.61
N VAL A 42 7.63 -4.62 2.40
CA VAL A 42 7.42 -5.93 3.02
C VAL A 42 6.58 -6.81 2.10
N ALA A 43 6.97 -8.07 1.96
CA ALA A 43 6.23 -9.03 1.15
C ALA A 43 4.91 -9.41 1.83
N HIS A 44 3.78 -9.17 1.17
CA HIS A 44 2.47 -9.49 1.73
C HIS A 44 2.16 -10.99 1.59
N SER A 45 1.49 -11.62 2.56
CA SER A 45 1.20 -13.06 2.53
C SER A 45 0.34 -13.49 1.34
N ALA A 46 -0.63 -12.66 0.96
CA ALA A 46 -1.55 -12.90 -0.15
C ALA A 46 -0.86 -12.95 -1.52
N THR A 47 0.13 -12.07 -1.75
CA THR A 47 0.83 -11.94 -3.05
C THR A 47 2.23 -12.55 -3.02
N ARG A 48 2.81 -12.79 -1.83
CA ARG A 48 4.24 -13.07 -1.53
C ARG A 48 5.22 -12.11 -2.19
N ARG A 49 4.76 -10.90 -2.50
CA ARG A 49 5.53 -9.84 -3.17
C ARG A 49 5.27 -8.53 -2.44
N THR A 50 6.20 -7.60 -2.56
CA THR A 50 6.06 -6.26 -1.97
C THR A 50 5.17 -5.39 -2.88
N PRO A 51 4.35 -4.48 -2.35
CA PRO A 51 3.56 -3.56 -3.18
C PRO A 51 4.40 -2.81 -4.22
N PHE A 52 5.59 -2.33 -3.87
CA PHE A 52 6.48 -1.67 -4.83
C PHE A 52 6.93 -2.59 -5.96
N SER A 53 7.25 -3.85 -5.66
CA SER A 53 7.64 -4.81 -6.70
C SER A 53 6.51 -5.07 -7.70
N ILE A 54 5.25 -5.01 -7.25
CA ILE A 54 4.06 -5.23 -8.07
C ILE A 54 3.73 -4.00 -8.92
N VAL A 55 3.79 -2.80 -8.32
CA VAL A 55 3.41 -1.54 -8.99
C VAL A 55 4.46 -1.13 -10.00
N TYR A 56 5.73 -1.11 -9.59
CA TYR A 56 6.76 -0.57 -10.47
C TYR A 56 7.16 -1.58 -11.52
N ASN A 57 7.15 -2.88 -11.20
CA ASN A 57 7.45 -3.97 -12.13
C ASN A 57 8.77 -3.75 -12.94
N LYS A 58 9.59 -2.77 -12.52
CA LYS A 58 10.78 -2.16 -13.14
C LYS A 58 11.42 -1.26 -12.07
N VAL A 59 12.73 -1.07 -12.11
CA VAL A 59 13.39 0.02 -11.36
C VAL A 59 12.91 1.36 -11.94
N PRO A 60 12.47 2.34 -11.11
CA PRO A 60 12.12 3.68 -11.61
C PRO A 60 13.30 4.25 -12.40
N ASN A 61 13.04 4.88 -13.55
CA ASN A 61 14.10 5.54 -14.31
C ASN A 61 14.80 6.54 -13.38
N HIS A 62 16.08 6.30 -13.08
CA HIS A 62 16.88 7.20 -12.27
C HIS A 62 17.09 8.50 -13.05
N ALA A 63 17.38 9.63 -12.41
CA ALA A 63 17.65 10.89 -13.11
C ALA A 63 18.72 10.78 -14.24
N LEU A 64 19.62 9.79 -14.13
CA LEU A 64 20.65 9.48 -15.14
C LEU A 64 20.08 8.74 -16.38
N ASP A 65 18.98 8.01 -16.24
CA ASP A 65 18.29 7.31 -17.33
C ASP A 65 17.51 8.26 -18.26
N LEU A 66 17.37 9.53 -17.88
CA LEU A 66 16.77 10.58 -18.72
C LEU A 66 17.74 11.12 -19.78
N VAL A 67 19.04 10.82 -19.65
CA VAL A 67 20.04 11.17 -20.67
C VAL A 67 19.91 10.18 -21.83
N LYS A 68 19.64 10.69 -23.03
CA LYS A 68 19.54 9.86 -24.25
C LYS A 68 20.89 9.22 -24.56
N LEU A 69 21.10 7.99 -24.12
CA LEU A 69 22.26 7.19 -24.52
C LEU A 69 22.11 6.72 -25.99
N PRO A 70 23.22 6.60 -26.74
CA PRO A 70 23.19 6.08 -28.10
C PRO A 70 22.61 4.66 -28.13
N LYS A 71 21.69 4.41 -29.07
CA LYS A 71 20.95 3.15 -29.18
C LYS A 71 21.90 1.99 -29.49
N VAL A 72 22.17 1.15 -28.50
CA VAL A 72 22.91 -0.11 -28.68
C VAL A 72 21.93 -1.21 -29.12
N PRO A 73 22.21 -2.00 -30.18
CA PRO A 73 21.28 -2.98 -30.74
C PRO A 73 20.87 -4.13 -29.81
N SER A 74 21.53 -4.32 -28.67
CA SER A 74 21.21 -5.35 -27.66
C SER A 74 20.02 -5.00 -26.73
N LEU A 75 19.52 -3.76 -26.77
CA LEU A 75 18.43 -3.29 -25.89
C LEU A 75 17.09 -4.00 -26.15
N SER A 76 16.85 -4.49 -27.38
CA SER A 76 15.56 -5.10 -27.78
C SER A 76 15.31 -6.45 -27.08
N VAL A 77 16.34 -7.31 -26.99
CA VAL A 77 16.22 -8.64 -26.37
C VAL A 77 15.99 -8.53 -24.86
N VAL A 78 16.69 -7.60 -24.21
CA VAL A 78 16.52 -7.31 -22.78
C VAL A 78 15.13 -6.74 -22.48
N ALA A 79 14.60 -5.88 -23.36
CA ALA A 79 13.25 -5.34 -23.21
C ALA A 79 12.14 -6.40 -23.36
N GLY A 80 12.29 -7.35 -24.28
CA GLY A 80 11.36 -8.48 -24.44
C GLY A 80 11.30 -9.35 -23.18
N TYR A 81 12.46 -9.77 -22.69
CA TYR A 81 12.57 -10.59 -21.47
C TYR A 81 12.00 -9.90 -20.22
N LEU A 82 12.18 -8.58 -20.09
CA LEU A 82 11.56 -7.82 -19.00
C LEU A 82 10.04 -7.79 -19.13
N THR A 83 9.51 -7.66 -20.34
CA THR A 83 8.06 -7.61 -20.59
C THR A 83 7.39 -8.94 -20.28
N GLU A 84 8.00 -10.06 -20.67
CA GLU A 84 7.51 -11.42 -20.35
C GLU A 84 7.50 -11.66 -18.84
N GLN A 85 8.56 -11.26 -18.14
CA GLN A 85 8.60 -11.32 -16.69
C GLN A 85 7.50 -10.46 -16.04
N MET A 86 7.27 -9.24 -16.53
CA MET A 86 6.20 -8.38 -16.02
C MET A 86 4.82 -9.04 -16.14
N GLN A 87 4.53 -9.63 -17.29
CA GLN A 87 3.28 -10.35 -17.53
C GLN A 87 3.11 -11.52 -16.57
N SER A 88 4.16 -12.35 -16.42
CA SER A 88 4.12 -13.48 -15.48
C SER A 88 3.87 -13.04 -14.03
N ILE A 89 4.49 -11.93 -13.57
CA ILE A 89 4.29 -11.38 -12.23
C ILE A 89 2.84 -10.92 -12.05
N GLN A 90 2.29 -10.20 -13.03
CA GLN A 90 0.90 -9.72 -12.97
C GLN A 90 -0.10 -10.88 -12.93
N GLU A 91 0.12 -11.89 -13.76
CA GLU A 91 -0.70 -13.10 -13.75
C GLU A 91 -0.63 -13.85 -12.42
N ASP A 92 0.58 -14.02 -11.86
CA ASP A 92 0.78 -14.68 -10.58
C ASP A 92 0.09 -13.94 -9.44
N VAL A 93 0.22 -12.61 -9.41
CA VAL A 93 -0.43 -11.76 -8.40
C VAL A 93 -1.95 -11.87 -8.50
N LYS A 94 -2.51 -12.00 -9.71
CA LYS A 94 -3.95 -12.14 -9.92
C LYS A 94 -4.47 -13.53 -9.56
N LYS A 95 -3.79 -14.60 -9.96
CA LYS A 95 -4.23 -16.00 -9.74
C LYS A 95 -4.23 -16.41 -8.26
N ARG A 96 -3.38 -15.79 -7.43
CA ARG A 96 -3.24 -16.12 -6.01
C ARG A 96 -4.48 -15.83 -5.16
N PRO A 97 -5.04 -14.61 -5.13
CA PRO A 97 -6.26 -14.32 -4.39
C PRO A 97 -7.44 -15.14 -4.91
N GLU A 98 -7.53 -15.39 -6.22
CA GLU A 98 -8.56 -16.26 -6.81
C GLU A 98 -8.48 -17.69 -6.24
N LYS A 99 -7.27 -18.28 -6.20
CA LYS A 99 -7.04 -19.61 -5.62
C LYS A 99 -7.32 -19.64 -4.12
N ALA A 100 -6.96 -18.60 -3.38
CA ALA A 100 -7.24 -18.51 -1.96
C ALA A 100 -8.77 -18.42 -1.72
N ASN A 101 -9.47 -17.58 -2.47
CA ASN A 101 -10.92 -17.42 -2.39
C ASN A 101 -11.65 -18.72 -2.74
N ALA A 102 -11.20 -19.47 -3.75
CA ALA A 102 -11.76 -20.77 -4.06
C ALA A 102 -11.64 -21.74 -2.87
N LYS A 103 -10.46 -21.81 -2.23
CA LYS A 103 -10.25 -22.63 -1.03
C LYS A 103 -11.12 -22.21 0.15
N TYR A 104 -11.23 -20.90 0.39
CA TYR A 104 -12.08 -20.38 1.46
C TYR A 104 -13.56 -20.68 1.19
N LYS A 105 -14.00 -20.56 -0.06
CA LYS A 105 -15.34 -20.92 -0.50
C LYS A 105 -15.61 -22.41 -0.25
N GLU A 106 -14.73 -23.30 -0.70
CA GLU A 106 -14.86 -24.75 -0.46
C GLU A 106 -14.95 -25.10 1.03
N ALA A 107 -14.13 -24.46 1.86
CA ALA A 107 -14.13 -24.67 3.30
C ALA A 107 -15.43 -24.16 3.96
N ALA A 108 -15.90 -22.98 3.56
CA ALA A 108 -17.15 -22.41 4.06
C ALA A 108 -18.37 -23.23 3.60
N ASP A 109 -18.38 -23.66 2.35
CA ASP A 109 -19.46 -24.47 1.78
C ASP A 109 -19.55 -25.84 2.48
N ARG A 110 -18.43 -26.44 2.91
CA ARG A 110 -18.43 -27.66 3.72
C ARG A 110 -19.14 -27.51 5.08
N GLN A 111 -19.03 -26.33 5.68
CA GLN A 111 -19.65 -26.05 6.99
C GLN A 111 -21.10 -25.56 6.86
N ARG A 112 -21.50 -25.07 5.68
CA ARG A 112 -22.86 -24.61 5.42
C ARG A 112 -23.80 -25.80 5.29
N ARG A 113 -24.92 -25.75 6.00
CA ARG A 113 -26.03 -26.67 5.76
C ARG A 113 -26.62 -26.34 4.39
N PHE A 114 -26.67 -27.33 3.51
CA PHE A 114 -27.37 -27.21 2.25
C PHE A 114 -28.85 -26.92 2.54
N LYS A 115 -29.36 -25.78 2.08
CA LYS A 115 -30.77 -25.39 2.12
C LYS A 115 -31.17 -24.91 0.73
N VAL A 116 -32.21 -25.52 0.20
CA VAL A 116 -32.89 -25.10 -1.03
C VAL A 116 -34.20 -24.45 -0.58
N PHE A 117 -34.55 -23.33 -1.19
CA PHE A 117 -35.81 -22.63 -0.95
C PHE A 117 -36.67 -22.74 -2.19
N GLU A 118 -37.97 -22.97 -2.01
CA GLU A 118 -38.95 -23.03 -3.08
C GLU A 118 -39.76 -21.74 -3.16
N VAL A 119 -40.47 -21.57 -4.29
CA VAL A 119 -41.35 -20.41 -4.47
C VAL A 119 -42.51 -20.50 -3.48
N GLY A 120 -42.59 -19.53 -2.57
CA GLY A 120 -43.57 -19.51 -1.48
C GLY A 120 -42.95 -19.63 -0.08
N ASP A 121 -41.66 -19.93 0.03
CA ASP A 121 -40.97 -19.98 1.32
C ASP A 121 -40.77 -18.59 1.91
N GLU A 122 -41.17 -18.41 3.18
CA GLU A 122 -40.84 -17.23 3.95
C GLU A 122 -39.44 -17.36 4.56
N VAL A 123 -38.57 -16.39 4.28
CA VAL A 123 -37.19 -16.36 4.77
C VAL A 123 -36.90 -15.06 5.53
N MET A 124 -36.20 -15.18 6.66
CA MET A 124 -35.72 -14.02 7.40
C MET A 124 -34.31 -13.64 6.93
N VAL A 125 -34.13 -12.39 6.49
CA VAL A 125 -32.84 -11.84 6.09
C VAL A 125 -32.24 -11.05 7.25
N PHE A 126 -31.04 -11.44 7.70
CA PHE A 126 -30.28 -10.66 8.68
C PHE A 126 -29.25 -9.79 7.96
N MET A 127 -29.43 -8.48 8.02
CA MET A 127 -28.47 -7.51 7.49
C MET A 127 -27.47 -7.13 8.58
N LYS A 128 -26.19 -7.25 8.30
CA LYS A 128 -25.14 -6.62 9.12
C LYS A 128 -24.83 -5.25 8.53
N SER A 129 -25.03 -4.20 9.32
CA SER A 129 -24.58 -2.83 9.03
C SER A 129 -23.11 -2.64 9.33
#